data_AF-A0AAD2G7C3-F1
#
_entry.id   AF-A0AAD2G7C3-F1
#
_cell.length_a   1.000
_cell.length_b   1.000
_cell.length_c   1.000
_cell.angle_alpha   90.00
_cell.angle_beta   90.00
_cell.angle_gamma   90.00
#
_symmetry.space_group_name_H-M   'P 1'
#
loop_
_entity.id
_entity.type
_entity.pdbx_description
1 polymer ?
#
loop_
_entity_poly.entity_id
_entity_poly.type
_entity_poly.pdbx_seq_one_letter_code
_entity_poly.pdbx_strand_id
1 'polypeptide(L)'
;MTLLSPNFTVTYCQNCDGGMQEMSTMIECLRTVFPLAAIETVREDRYPLEVKIVASTPIISEEIPVWSGKQQHLFEKYRVRRRKTIKTIIKNLEQFKQNLENSQEALDDQSLDPDDESKINVVKIQELPALVSIETP
;
A
#
# COMPACT_ATOMS: atom_id res chain seq x y z
N MET A 1 19.66 2.46 13.03
CA MET A 1 18.49 1.60 12.74
C MET A 1 18.03 1.92 11.34
N THR A 2 18.40 1.09 10.36
CA THR A 2 17.87 1.20 8.99
C THR A 2 16.42 0.73 9.03
N LEU A 3 15.49 1.69 9.11
CA LEU A 3 14.08 1.43 8.90
C LEU A 3 13.94 0.65 7.59
N LEU A 4 13.34 -0.53 7.67
CA LEU A 4 13.01 -1.33 6.49
C LEU A 4 12.12 -0.48 5.60
N SER A 5 12.72 0.05 4.54
CA SER A 5 12.00 0.90 3.61
C SER A 5 11.18 -0.03 2.71
N PRO A 6 9.84 0.01 2.77
CA PRO A 6 9.02 -0.81 1.90
C PRO A 6 9.24 -0.38 0.44
N ASN A 7 9.10 -1.35 -0.45
CA ASN A 7 9.02 -1.11 -1.88
C ASN A 7 7.53 -1.11 -2.26
N PHE A 8 7.10 -0.13 -3.04
CA PHE A 8 5.72 -0.05 -3.50
C PHE A 8 5.63 -0.25 -5.01
N THR A 9 4.64 -1.00 -5.44
CA THR A 9 4.27 -1.13 -6.85
C THR A 9 2.92 -0.44 -7.05
N VAL A 10 2.91 0.60 -7.89
CA VAL A 10 1.71 1.33 -8.29
C VAL A 10 1.27 0.83 -9.65
N THR A 11 0.16 0.12 -9.70
CA THR A 11 -0.44 -0.32 -10.97
C THR A 11 -1.51 0.66 -11.42
N TYR A 12 -1.48 1.11 -12.67
CA TYR A 12 -2.47 2.04 -13.25
C TYR A 12 -2.77 1.73 -14.72
N CYS A 13 -3.88 2.26 -15.24
CA CYS A 13 -4.26 2.10 -16.64
C CYS A 13 -4.04 3.40 -17.44
N GLN A 14 -3.41 3.31 -18.62
CA GLN A 14 -3.23 4.50 -19.49
C GLN A 14 -4.45 4.77 -20.38
N ASN A 15 -5.36 3.80 -20.56
CA ASN A 15 -6.51 3.95 -21.46
C ASN A 15 -7.55 4.99 -21.00
N CYS A 16 -7.31 5.68 -19.87
CA CYS A 16 -8.04 6.89 -19.49
C CYS A 16 -7.24 8.14 -19.84
N ASP A 17 -7.96 9.18 -20.27
CA ASP A 17 -7.47 10.54 -20.55
C ASP A 17 -6.64 11.16 -19.38
N GLY A 18 -6.71 10.56 -18.18
CA GLY A 18 -5.98 10.96 -16.98
C GLY A 18 -4.87 10.02 -16.49
N GLY A 19 -4.55 8.90 -17.15
CA GLY A 19 -3.77 7.80 -16.52
C GLY A 19 -2.48 8.20 -15.79
N MET A 20 -1.71 9.11 -16.37
CA MET A 20 -0.51 9.65 -15.73
C MET A 20 -0.80 10.56 -14.52
N GLN A 21 -1.89 11.33 -14.55
CA GLN A 21 -2.32 12.17 -13.43
C GLN A 21 -2.69 11.31 -12.21
N GLU A 22 -3.38 10.19 -12.41
CA GLU A 22 -3.72 9.30 -11.30
C GLU A 22 -2.49 8.62 -10.72
N MET A 23 -1.58 8.12 -11.57
CA MET A 23 -0.28 7.60 -11.12
C MET A 23 0.49 8.65 -10.32
N SER A 24 0.61 9.88 -10.82
CA SER A 24 1.32 10.97 -10.13
C SER A 24 0.70 11.28 -8.77
N THR A 25 -0.63 11.30 -8.68
CA THR A 25 -1.35 11.52 -7.42
C THR A 25 -1.05 10.41 -6.41
N MET A 26 -0.96 9.16 -6.86
CA MET A 26 -0.60 8.03 -6.00
C MET A 26 0.83 8.14 -5.48
N ILE A 27 1.78 8.48 -6.35
CA ILE A 27 3.18 8.66 -5.97
C ILE A 27 3.31 9.79 -4.93
N GLU A 28 2.58 10.89 -5.09
CA GLU A 28 2.57 11.99 -4.12
C GLU A 28 2.05 11.53 -2.75
N CYS A 29 0.98 10.73 -2.72
CA CYS A 29 0.45 10.15 -1.48
C CYS A 29 1.48 9.22 -0.81
N LEU A 30 2.14 8.35 -1.60
CA LEU A 30 3.19 7.47 -1.10
C LEU A 30 4.37 8.25 -0.52
N ARG A 31 4.85 9.27 -1.22
CA ARG A 31 5.98 10.10 -0.77
C ARG A 31 5.65 10.92 0.47
N THR A 32 4.38 11.25 0.69
CA THR A 32 3.92 11.94 1.91
C THR A 32 4.10 11.08 3.15
N VAL A 33 3.85 9.77 3.06
CA VAL A 33 3.94 8.84 4.20
C VAL A 33 5.30 8.13 4.27
N PHE A 34 5.86 7.76 3.11
CA PHE A 34 7.11 7.02 2.94
C PHE A 34 8.06 7.78 1.99
N PRO A 35 8.72 8.84 2.45
CA PRO A 35 9.54 9.70 1.60
C PRO A 35 10.72 8.96 0.96
N LEU A 36 11.25 7.92 1.63
CA LEU A 36 12.43 7.17 1.20
C LEU A 36 12.10 5.83 0.53
N ALA A 37 10.83 5.45 0.41
CA ALA A 37 10.46 4.19 -0.22
C ALA A 37 10.85 4.13 -1.70
N ALA A 38 11.20 2.93 -2.17
CA ALA A 38 11.28 2.68 -3.61
C ALA A 38 9.87 2.55 -4.15
N ILE A 39 9.62 3.14 -5.32
CA ILE A 39 8.30 3.09 -5.97
C ILE A 39 8.52 2.65 -7.40
N GLU A 40 7.93 1.51 -7.76
CA GLU A 40 7.83 1.01 -9.12
C GLU A 40 6.43 1.32 -9.66
N THR A 41 6.33 1.61 -10.96
CA THR A 41 5.05 1.85 -11.62
C THR A 41 4.84 0.80 -12.70
N VAL A 42 3.66 0.18 -12.68
CA VAL A 42 3.25 -0.83 -13.66
C VAL A 42 2.05 -0.28 -14.42
N ARG A 43 2.14 -0.29 -15.75
CA ARG A 43 1.04 0.08 -16.62
C ARG A 43 0.30 -1.18 -17.06
N GLU A 44 -1.00 -1.23 -16.78
CA GLU A 44 -1.89 -2.30 -17.21
C GLU A 44 -3.04 -1.75 -18.05
N ASP A 45 -3.09 -2.11 -19.33
CA ASP A 45 -4.14 -1.68 -20.25
C ASP A 45 -5.32 -2.68 -20.26
N ARG A 46 -5.86 -2.98 -19.07
CA ARG A 46 -7.01 -3.90 -18.90
C ARG A 46 -8.19 -3.26 -18.17
N TYR A 47 -9.39 -3.76 -18.46
CA TYR A 47 -10.61 -3.43 -17.72
C TYR A 47 -10.83 -4.43 -16.57
N PRO A 48 -11.37 -3.99 -15.42
CA PRO A 48 -11.80 -2.63 -15.08
C PRO A 48 -10.62 -1.66 -14.84
N LEU A 49 -10.90 -0.36 -15.03
CA LEU A 49 -9.92 0.73 -14.87
C LEU A 49 -9.66 1.00 -13.38
N GLU A 50 -8.65 0.34 -12.84
CA GLU A 50 -8.30 0.37 -11.42
C GLU A 50 -6.87 0.85 -11.20
N VAL A 51 -6.66 1.48 -10.05
CA VAL A 51 -5.35 1.83 -9.53
C VAL A 51 -5.12 1.01 -8.27
N LYS A 52 -3.94 0.41 -8.15
CA LYS A 52 -3.60 -0.50 -7.03
C LYS A 52 -2.24 -0.14 -6.46
N ILE A 53 -2.12 -0.22 -5.14
CA ILE A 53 -0.86 -0.15 -4.41
C ILE A 53 -0.61 -1.50 -3.77
N VAL A 54 0.53 -2.08 -4.11
CA VAL A 54 1.07 -3.26 -3.46
C VAL A 54 2.35 -2.87 -2.76
N ALA A 55 2.52 -3.27 -1.50
CA ALA A 55 3.76 -3.11 -0.77
C ALA A 55 4.50 -4.44 -0.71
N SER A 56 5.82 -4.42 -0.87
CA SER A 56 6.69 -5.54 -0.56
C SER A 56 7.74 -5.06 0.43
N THR A 57 8.11 -5.94 1.36
CA THR A 57 9.17 -5.65 2.34
C THR A 57 10.23 -6.74 2.28
N PRO A 58 11.48 -6.45 2.65
CA PRO A 58 12.51 -7.49 2.65
C PRO A 58 12.24 -8.62 3.66
N ILE A 59 11.50 -8.34 4.73
CA ILE A 59 11.14 -9.32 5.77
C ILE A 59 10.01 -10.21 5.30
N ILE A 60 8.96 -9.61 4.75
CA ILE A 60 7.77 -10.31 4.29
C ILE A 60 7.91 -10.45 2.77
N SER A 61 8.35 -11.62 2.32
CA SER A 61 8.50 -11.96 0.90
C SER A 61 7.16 -11.97 0.12
N GLU A 62 6.05 -11.66 0.78
CA GLU A 62 4.72 -11.59 0.20
C GLU A 62 4.34 -10.15 -0.16
N GLU A 63 3.60 -10.02 -1.24
CA GLU A 63 3.00 -8.78 -1.70
C GLU A 63 1.76 -8.45 -0.86
N ILE A 64 1.77 -7.30 -0.17
CA ILE A 64 0.69 -6.85 0.69
C ILE A 64 -0.13 -5.79 -0.07
N PRO A 65 -1.40 -6.06 -0.40
CA PRO A 65 -2.26 -5.05 -1.01
C PRO A 65 -2.62 -3.98 0.02
N VAL A 66 -2.18 -2.73 -0.20
CA VAL A 66 -2.44 -1.60 0.71
C VAL A 66 -3.74 -0.89 0.35
N TRP A 67 -3.98 -0.71 -0.93
CA TRP A 67 -5.16 -0.01 -1.44
C TRP A 67 -5.44 -0.36 -2.90
N SER A 68 -6.72 -0.39 -3.26
CA SER A 68 -7.17 -0.44 -4.65
C SER A 68 -8.44 0.38 -4.83
N GLY A 69 -8.61 0.97 -6.02
CA GLY A 69 -9.85 1.68 -6.34
C GLY A 69 -9.99 2.06 -7.80
N LYS A 70 -11.19 2.52 -8.18
CA LYS A 70 -11.47 2.99 -9.54
C LYS A 70 -10.61 4.20 -9.87
N GLN A 71 -9.93 4.16 -11.02
CA GLN A 71 -9.05 5.24 -11.47
C GLN A 71 -9.79 6.59 -11.58
N GLN A 72 -11.05 6.55 -12.02
CA GLN A 72 -11.93 7.72 -12.12
C GLN A 72 -12.10 8.49 -10.81
N HIS A 73 -11.89 7.86 -9.66
CA HIS A 73 -12.01 8.53 -8.36
C HIS A 73 -10.86 9.51 -8.10
N LEU A 74 -9.76 9.39 -8.85
CA LEU A 74 -8.58 10.25 -8.75
C LEU A 74 -8.54 11.36 -9.81
N PHE A 75 -9.51 11.39 -10.73
CA PHE A 75 -9.58 12.41 -11.79
C PHE A 75 -9.72 13.82 -11.19
N GLU A 76 -8.98 14.78 -11.74
CA GLU A 76 -9.05 16.16 -11.27
C GLU A 76 -10.40 16.84 -11.50
N LYS A 77 -11.12 16.44 -12.56
CA LYS A 77 -12.50 16.89 -12.81
C LYS A 77 -13.42 16.60 -11.61
N TYR A 78 -13.17 15.53 -10.85
CA TYR A 78 -13.97 15.12 -9.70
C TYR A 78 -13.31 15.50 -8.37
N ARG A 79 -12.97 16.79 -8.18
CA ARG A 79 -12.22 17.33 -7.03
C ARG A 79 -12.66 16.81 -5.65
N VAL A 80 -13.96 16.79 -5.36
CA VAL A 80 -14.48 16.34 -4.05
C VAL A 80 -14.19 14.85 -3.83
N ARG A 81 -14.44 14.03 -4.86
CA ARG A 81 -14.19 12.58 -4.81
C ARG A 81 -12.69 12.29 -4.76
N ARG A 82 -11.88 13.02 -5.53
CA ARG A 82 -10.41 12.96 -5.50
C ARG A 82 -9.87 13.22 -4.10
N ARG A 83 -10.28 14.32 -3.46
CA ARG A 83 -9.85 14.65 -2.08
C ARG A 83 -10.25 13.60 -1.06
N LYS A 84 -11.45 13.04 -1.16
CA LYS A 84 -11.89 11.94 -0.27
C LYS A 84 -11.03 10.70 -0.46
N THR A 85 -10.76 10.33 -1.71
CA THR A 85 -9.95 9.16 -2.06
C THR A 85 -8.51 9.32 -1.58
N ILE A 86 -7.89 10.48 -1.78
CA ILE A 86 -6.54 10.80 -1.27
C ILE A 86 -6.48 10.64 0.25
N LYS A 87 -7.47 11.17 0.99
CA LYS A 87 -7.53 11.00 2.46
C LYS A 87 -7.61 9.53 2.85
N THR A 88 -8.39 8.73 2.12
CA THR A 88 -8.48 7.27 2.36
C THR A 88 -7.15 6.58 2.08
N ILE A 89 -6.47 6.91 0.98
CA ILE A 89 -5.17 6.34 0.63
C ILE A 89 -4.13 6.65 1.72
N ILE A 90 -4.03 7.91 2.14
CA ILE A 90 -3.08 8.33 3.19
C ILE A 90 -3.38 7.58 4.49
N LYS A 91 -4.66 7.48 4.89
CA LYS A 91 -5.06 6.73 6.08
C LYS A 91 -4.65 5.24 6.00
N ASN A 92 -4.84 4.58 4.85
CA ASN A 92 -4.43 3.19 4.68
C ASN A 92 -2.90 3.04 4.74
N LEU A 93 -2.16 3.99 4.17
CA LEU A 93 -0.69 4.00 4.24
C LEU A 93 -0.17 4.20 5.66
N GLU A 94 -0.80 5.08 6.43
CA GLU A 94 -0.48 5.29 7.86
C GLU A 94 -0.79 4.04 8.69
N GLN A 95 -1.91 3.37 8.44
CA GLN A 95 -2.24 2.09 9.09
C GLN A 95 -1.22 1.00 8.74
N PHE A 96 -0.82 0.91 7.46
CA PHE A 96 0.21 -0.01 7.03
C PHE A 96 1.56 0.28 7.72
N LYS A 97 1.92 1.57 7.87
CA LYS A 97 3.12 1.98 8.61
C LYS A 97 3.09 1.52 10.07
N GLN A 98 1.97 1.73 10.77
CA GLN A 98 1.83 1.29 12.16
C GLN A 98 1.92 -0.24 12.29
N ASN A 99 1.32 -0.98 11.37
CA ASN A 99 1.41 -2.44 11.37
C ASN A 99 2.84 -2.93 11.14
N LEU A 100 3.61 -2.23 10.29
CA LEU A 100 5.02 -2.52 10.05
C LEU A 100 5.87 -2.29 11.31
N GLU A 101 5.65 -1.16 12.00
CA GLU A 101 6.35 -0.82 13.26
C GLU A 101 6.04 -1.86 14.36
N ASN A 102 4.77 -2.21 14.56
CA ASN A 102 4.36 -3.22 15.53
C ASN A 102 4.94 -4.62 15.22
N SER A 103 5.04 -4.97 13.93
CA SER A 103 5.62 -6.26 13.52
C SER A 103 7.13 -6.31 13.76
N GLN A 104 7.82 -5.17 13.68
CA GLN A 104 9.24 -5.07 13.98
C GLN A 104 9.50 -5.21 15.48
N GLU A 105 8.73 -4.52 16.33
CA GLU A 105 8.87 -4.63 17.80
C GLU A 105 8.65 -6.07 18.29
N ALA A 106 7.69 -6.78 17.71
CA ALA A 106 7.42 -8.19 18.04
C ALA A 106 8.57 -9.14 17.65
N LEU A 107 9.37 -8.79 16.64
CA LEU A 107 10.56 -9.58 16.25
C LEU A 107 11.75 -9.27 17.15
N ASP A 108 11.94 -8.00 17.54
CA ASP A 108 13.05 -7.59 18.39
C ASP A 108 12.89 -8.15 19.83
N ASP A 109 11.67 -8.22 20.36
CA ASP A 109 11.37 -8.79 21.69
C ASP A 109 11.51 -10.33 21.78
N GLN A 110 11.60 -11.04 20.65
CA GLN A 110 11.83 -12.51 20.63
C GLN A 110 13.32 -12.89 20.65
N SER A 111 14.24 -11.93 20.79
CA SER A 111 15.69 -12.18 20.87
C SER A 111 16.21 -12.29 22.32
N LEU A 112 15.63 -13.17 23.13
CA LEU A 112 16.18 -13.58 24.42
C LEU A 112 16.00 -15.10 24.62
N ASP A 113 16.77 -15.90 23.88
CA ASP A 113 17.44 -17.12 24.35
C ASP A 113 18.09 -17.84 23.14
N PRO A 114 19.42 -18.03 23.10
CA PRO A 114 20.13 -18.56 21.93
C PRO A 114 20.01 -20.08 21.68
N ASP A 115 19.17 -20.81 22.43
CA ASP A 115 19.19 -22.29 22.47
C ASP A 115 17.84 -22.99 22.20
N ASP A 116 16.95 -22.47 21.34
CA ASP A 116 15.79 -23.28 20.88
C ASP A 116 15.48 -23.08 19.39
N GLU A 117 15.99 -24.01 18.58
CA GLU A 117 15.89 -24.06 17.11
C GLU A 117 14.48 -24.42 16.59
N SER A 118 13.42 -24.26 17.38
CA SER A 118 12.10 -24.76 17.02
C SER A 118 10.96 -23.82 17.38
N LYS A 119 10.69 -22.82 16.53
CA LYS A 119 9.34 -22.32 16.17
C LYS A 119 9.44 -21.07 15.26
N ILE A 120 9.68 -21.27 13.97
CA ILE A 120 9.27 -20.27 12.97
C ILE A 120 7.76 -20.43 12.78
N ASN A 121 6.98 -19.89 13.74
CA ASN A 121 5.56 -19.71 13.54
C ASN A 121 5.39 -18.37 12.85
N VAL A 122 5.30 -18.44 11.52
CA VAL A 122 5.00 -17.32 10.62
C VAL A 122 3.84 -16.52 11.22
N VAL A 123 4.14 -15.33 11.72
CA VAL A 123 3.13 -14.38 12.20
C VAL A 123 2.27 -14.02 11.00
N LYS A 124 1.14 -14.69 10.90
CA LYS A 124 0.10 -14.44 9.91
C LYS A 124 -0.40 -13.03 10.18
N ILE A 125 0.06 -12.08 9.37
CA ILE A 125 -0.47 -10.71 9.36
C ILE A 125 -1.97 -10.87 9.16
N GLN A 126 -2.75 -10.49 10.18
CA GLN A 126 -4.20 -10.56 10.11
C GLN A 126 -4.65 -9.87 8.83
N GLU A 127 -5.47 -10.59 8.05
CA GLU A 127 -6.15 -10.07 6.88
C GLU A 127 -6.70 -8.68 7.22
N LEU A 128 -6.20 -7.67 6.50
CA LEU A 128 -6.81 -6.35 6.50
C LEU A 128 -8.31 -6.56 6.22
N PRO A 129 -9.21 -5.95 7.03
CA PRO A 129 -10.63 -6.16 6.87
C PRO A 129 -11.04 -5.84 5.43
N ALA A 130 -11.82 -6.77 4.86
CA ALA A 130 -12.24 -6.79 3.48
C ALA A 130 -12.57 -5.39 2.94
N LEU A 131 -12.00 -5.10 1.76
CA LEU A 131 -12.26 -3.91 0.94
C LEU A 131 -13.69 -3.42 1.12
N VAL A 132 -13.84 -2.27 1.78
CA VAL A 132 -15.12 -1.53 1.79
C VAL A 132 -15.37 -1.09 0.36
N SER A 133 -16.08 -1.93 -0.37
CA SER A 133 -16.68 -1.59 -1.65
C SER A 133 -17.70 -0.51 -1.38
N ILE A 134 -17.36 0.72 -1.77
CA ILE A 134 -18.31 1.82 -1.78
C ILE A 134 -19.25 1.56 -2.96
N GLU A 135 -20.29 0.77 -2.73
CA GLU A 135 -21.49 0.81 -3.55
C GLU A 135 -22.16 2.16 -3.31
N THR A 136 -22.11 3.03 -4.32
CA THR A 136 -22.98 4.21 -4.36
C THR A 136 -24.22 3.89 -5.20
N PRO A 137 -25.40 4.37 -4.78
CA PRO A 137 -26.68 4.22 -5.48
C PRO A 137 -26.71 4.91 -6.85
#